data_AF-A0A1S8TG38-F1
#
_entry.id   AF-A0A1S8TG38-F1
#
_cell.length_a   1.000
_cell.length_b   1.000
_cell.length_c   1.000
_cell.angle_alpha   90.00
_cell.angle_beta   90.00
_cell.angle_gamma   90.00
#
_symmetry.space_group_name_H-M   'P 1'
#
loop_
_entity.id
_entity.type
_entity.pdbx_description
1 polymer ?
#
loop_
_entity_poly.entity_id
_entity_poly.type
_entity_poly.pdbx_seq_one_letter_code
_entity_poly.pdbx_strand_id
1 'polypeptide(L)'
;MSFDGKYWYESVGVEKEPLVMELTTESIGIDVGIKELAICYNGMTFENINKTRLVKKLEKGLRRLQRKLSRKYELNKEGGKVVKTSNSIKLEKQIILLQ
;
A
#
# COMPACT_ATOMS: atom_id res chain seq x y z
N MET A 1 -13.09 -0.82 15.71
CA MET A 1 -13.09 -2.01 14.82
C MET A 1 -13.10 -1.55 13.37
N SER A 2 -12.21 -2.10 12.54
CA SER A 2 -12.19 -1.92 11.08
C SER A 2 -12.06 -3.29 10.38
N PHE A 3 -12.47 -3.38 9.11
CA PHE A 3 -12.46 -4.62 8.33
C PHE A 3 -11.89 -4.34 6.93
N ASP A 4 -10.92 -5.14 6.48
CA ASP A 4 -10.23 -4.96 5.17
C ASP A 4 -10.80 -5.85 4.05
N GLY A 5 -11.91 -6.56 4.31
CA GLY A 5 -12.43 -7.57 3.37
C GLY A 5 -11.99 -9.00 3.67
N LYS A 6 -11.06 -9.20 4.62
CA LYS A 6 -10.62 -10.53 5.10
C LYS A 6 -10.47 -10.61 6.62
N TYR A 7 -9.85 -9.62 7.24
CA TYR A 7 -9.52 -9.60 8.65
C TYR A 7 -10.18 -8.42 9.35
N TRP A 8 -10.58 -8.66 10.60
CA TRP A 8 -11.04 -7.62 11.52
C TRP A 8 -9.86 -7.10 12.32
N TYR A 9 -9.78 -5.79 12.46
CA TYR A 9 -8.74 -5.10 13.22
C TYR A 9 -9.38 -4.30 14.34
N GLU A 10 -8.76 -4.38 15.51
CA GLU A 10 -9.00 -3.46 16.61
C GLU A 10 -7.75 -2.63 16.82
N SER A 11 -7.91 -1.32 16.77
CA SER A 11 -6.84 -0.37 17.05
C SER A 11 -6.99 0.10 18.49
N VAL A 12 -5.93 -0.05 19.27
CA VAL A 12 -5.85 0.45 20.64
C VAL A 12 -4.79 1.55 20.68
N GLY A 13 -5.17 2.72 21.17
CA GLY A 13 -4.22 3.76 21.52
C GLY A 13 -3.70 3.49 22.92
N VAL A 14 -2.39 3.49 23.10
CA VAL A 14 -1.76 3.37 24.42
C VAL A 14 -1.02 4.68 24.68
N GLU A 15 -1.36 5.34 25.78
CA GLU A 15 -0.59 6.48 26.25
C GLU A 15 0.70 5.97 26.91
N LYS A 16 1.81 6.58 26.52
CA LYS A 16 3.13 6.31 27.08
C LYS A 16 3.74 7.64 27.45
N GLU A 17 4.27 7.72 28.67
CA GLU A 17 5.06 8.88 29.08
C GLU A 17 6.18 9.14 28.06
N PRO A 18 6.36 10.39 27.62
CA PRO A 18 7.40 10.71 26.66
C PRO A 18 8.77 10.35 27.24
N LEU A 19 9.59 9.68 26.43
CA LEU A 19 10.99 9.48 26.78
C LEU A 19 11.66 10.85 26.79
N VAL A 20 12.15 11.28 27.96
CA VAL A 20 12.95 12.49 28.07
C VAL A 20 14.33 12.17 27.50
N MET A 21 14.60 12.69 26.31
CA MET A 21 15.91 12.60 25.65
C MET A 21 16.56 13.97 25.76
N GLU A 22 17.84 14.03 26.14
CA GLU A 22 18.58 15.28 26.04
C GLU A 22 18.73 15.64 24.56
N LEU A 23 18.32 16.87 24.21
CA LEU A 23 18.54 17.40 22.88
C LEU A 23 20.04 17.63 22.67
N THR A 24 20.54 17.29 21.49
CA THR A 24 21.87 17.74 21.07
C THR A 24 21.81 19.22 20.68
N THR A 25 22.95 19.89 20.67
CA THR A 25 23.06 21.28 20.17
C THR A 25 23.00 21.37 18.64
N GLU A 26 22.79 20.24 17.96
CA GLU A 26 22.81 20.15 16.50
C GLU A 26 21.42 20.39 15.91
N SER A 27 21.34 21.16 14.84
CA SER A 27 20.12 21.35 14.06
C SER A 27 20.23 20.61 12.73
N ILE A 28 19.20 19.82 12.40
CA ILE A 28 19.18 18.96 11.21
C ILE A 28 18.21 19.46 10.16
N GLY A 29 18.73 19.87 9.00
CA GLY A 29 17.93 20.10 7.80
C GLY A 29 17.56 18.77 7.13
N ILE A 30 16.27 18.57 6.85
CA ILE A 30 15.72 17.39 6.16
C ILE A 30 15.02 17.86 4.88
N ASP A 31 15.46 17.36 3.73
CA ASP A 31 14.81 17.54 2.43
C ASP A 31 14.06 16.25 2.05
N VAL A 32 12.77 16.34 1.73
CA VAL A 32 11.90 15.18 1.46
C VAL A 32 11.60 15.10 -0.03
N GLY A 33 11.80 13.93 -0.63
CA GLY A 33 11.80 13.76 -2.08
C GLY A 33 10.95 12.61 -2.63
N ILE A 34 10.81 12.59 -3.96
CA ILE A 34 10.17 11.50 -4.70
C ILE A 34 11.18 10.41 -5.07
N LYS A 35 12.45 10.78 -5.29
CA LYS A 35 13.52 9.87 -5.69
C LYS A 35 14.07 9.16 -4.46
N GLU A 36 14.66 9.92 -3.56
CA GLU A 36 14.98 9.55 -2.17
C GLU A 36 13.82 9.98 -1.27
N LEU A 37 13.52 9.23 -0.20
CA LEU A 37 12.47 9.60 0.75
C LEU A 37 12.87 10.87 1.51
N ALA A 38 14.10 10.88 2.03
CA ALA A 38 14.66 12.05 2.71
C ALA A 38 16.18 12.10 2.58
N ILE A 39 16.74 13.31 2.49
CA ILE A 39 18.17 13.59 2.54
C ILE A 39 18.40 14.56 3.70
N CYS A 40 19.35 14.22 4.57
CA CYS A 40 19.69 15.01 5.74
C CYS A 40 21.04 15.70 5.53
N TYR A 41 21.16 16.95 6.02
CA TYR A 41 22.41 17.74 5.94
C TYR A 41 23.65 17.03 6.54
N ASN A 42 23.45 16.10 7.47
CA ASN A 42 24.49 15.28 8.11
C ASN A 42 24.99 14.12 7.20
N GLY A 43 24.56 14.08 5.93
CA GLY A 43 24.95 13.07 4.95
C GLY A 43 24.10 11.79 4.96
N MET A 44 23.15 11.65 5.88
CA MET A 44 22.23 10.52 5.88
C MET A 44 21.23 10.63 4.73
N THR A 45 20.97 9.51 4.05
CA THR A 45 19.97 9.41 2.99
C THR A 45 19.04 8.24 3.28
N PHE A 46 17.74 8.49 3.16
CA PHE A 46 16.69 7.51 3.35
C PHE A 46 16.09 7.15 1.99
N GLU A 47 16.16 5.87 1.63
CA GLU A 47 15.63 5.39 0.36
C GLU A 47 14.10 5.39 0.33
N ASN A 48 13.54 5.57 -0.87
CA ASN A 48 12.10 5.48 -1.07
C ASN A 48 11.65 4.02 -1.23
N ILE A 49 10.91 3.51 -0.24
CA ILE A 49 10.37 2.13 -0.23
C ILE A 49 9.54 1.81 -1.49
N ASN A 50 8.84 2.80 -2.06
CA ASN A 50 8.05 2.62 -3.28
C ASN A 50 8.90 2.33 -4.52
N LYS A 51 10.20 2.64 -4.47
CA LYS A 51 11.15 2.36 -5.55
C LYS A 51 11.77 0.98 -5.44
N THR A 52 11.57 0.24 -4.34
CA THR A 52 12.10 -1.11 -4.14
C THR A 52 11.55 -2.10 -5.17
N ARG A 53 12.33 -3.16 -5.45
CA ARG A 53 11.92 -4.22 -6.38
C ARG A 53 10.64 -4.93 -5.91
N LEU A 54 10.48 -5.11 -4.60
CA LEU A 54 9.33 -5.77 -4.00
C LEU A 54 8.04 -4.97 -4.26
N VAL A 55 8.01 -3.69 -3.87
CA VAL A 55 6.84 -2.83 -4.04
C VAL A 55 6.46 -2.70 -5.51
N LYS A 56 7.43 -2.40 -6.38
CA LYS A 56 7.21 -2.35 -7.84
C LYS A 56 6.63 -3.65 -8.41
N LYS A 57 7.05 -4.82 -7.90
CA LYS A 57 6.54 -6.12 -8.34
C LYS A 57 5.10 -6.32 -7.88
N LEU A 58 4.78 -5.97 -6.63
CA LEU A 58 3.43 -6.06 -6.06
C LEU A 58 2.46 -5.14 -6.82
N GLU A 59 2.80 -3.87 -7.01
CA GLU A 59 1.99 -2.90 -7.76
C GLU A 59 1.72 -3.35 -9.21
N LYS A 60 2.76 -3.86 -9.90
CA LYS A 60 2.61 -4.44 -11.25
C LYS A 60 1.69 -5.65 -11.24
N GLY A 61 1.79 -6.51 -10.23
CA GLY A 61 0.93 -7.67 -10.03
C GLY A 61 -0.54 -7.27 -9.83
N LEU A 62 -0.79 -6.36 -8.89
CA LEU A 62 -2.11 -5.79 -8.60
C LEU A 62 -2.75 -5.22 -9.87
N ARG A 63 -2.01 -4.38 -10.61
CA ARG A 63 -2.47 -3.79 -11.87
C ARG A 63 -2.84 -4.84 -12.94
N ARG A 64 -2.08 -5.94 -13.02
CA ARG A 64 -2.38 -7.05 -13.95
C ARG A 64 -3.65 -7.80 -13.56
N LEU A 65 -3.85 -8.04 -12.26
CA LEU A 65 -5.06 -8.70 -11.76
C LEU A 65 -6.30 -7.83 -11.99
N GLN A 66 -6.24 -6.54 -11.66
CA GLN A 66 -7.33 -5.58 -11.92
C GLN A 66 -7.70 -5.52 -13.40
N ARG A 67 -6.71 -5.47 -14.31
CA ARG A 67 -6.96 -5.53 -15.77
C ARG A 67 -7.59 -6.85 -16.21
N LYS A 68 -7.17 -7.98 -15.63
CA LYS A 68 -7.76 -9.31 -15.93
C LYS A 68 -9.21 -9.37 -15.48
N LEU A 69 -9.52 -8.81 -14.30
CA LEU A 69 -10.88 -8.74 -13.79
C LEU A 69 -11.77 -7.84 -14.65
N SER A 70 -11.31 -6.63 -14.97
CA SER A 70 -12.03 -5.70 -15.84
C SER A 70 -12.37 -6.33 -17.20
N ARG A 71 -11.42 -6.99 -17.87
CA ARG A 71 -11.70 -7.70 -19.13
C ARG A 71 -12.75 -8.79 -18.99
N LYS A 72 -12.75 -9.54 -17.88
CA LYS A 72 -13.78 -10.55 -17.62
C LYS A 72 -15.15 -9.92 -17.42
N TYR A 73 -15.21 -8.75 -16.79
CA TYR A 73 -16.47 -8.03 -16.63
C TYR A 73 -17.01 -7.53 -17.95
N GLU A 74 -16.16 -6.98 -18.81
CA GLU A 74 -16.58 -6.58 -20.15
C GLU A 74 -17.09 -7.77 -20.99
N LEU A 75 -16.39 -8.90 -20.97
CA LEU A 75 -16.78 -10.10 -21.73
C LEU A 75 -18.07 -10.75 -21.23
N ASN A 76 -18.34 -10.68 -19.93
CA ASN A 76 -19.51 -11.28 -19.30
C ASN A 76 -20.67 -10.30 -19.12
N LYS A 77 -20.69 -9.20 -19.88
CA LYS A 77 -21.83 -8.28 -19.89
C LYS A 77 -22.98 -8.90 -20.68
N GLU A 78 -24.08 -9.16 -20.00
CA GLU A 78 -25.33 -9.62 -20.59
C GLU A 78 -26.45 -8.65 -20.21
N GLY A 79 -27.10 -8.02 -21.20
CA GLY A 79 -28.22 -7.10 -20.96
C GLY A 79 -27.88 -5.90 -20.05
N GLY A 80 -26.64 -5.40 -20.11
CA GLY A 80 -26.16 -4.30 -19.27
C GLY A 80 -25.75 -4.69 -17.84
N LYS A 81 -25.83 -5.98 -17.49
CA LYS A 81 -25.39 -6.52 -16.20
C LYS A 81 -24.15 -7.39 -16.38
N VAL A 82 -23.23 -7.33 -15.42
CA VAL A 82 -22.04 -8.18 -15.43
C VAL A 82 -22.36 -9.50 -14.71
N VAL A 83 -22.28 -10.61 -15.43
CA VAL A 83 -22.41 -11.95 -14.83
C VAL A 83 -21.06 -12.39 -14.26
N LYS A 84 -20.98 -12.44 -12.92
CA LYS A 84 -19.78 -12.91 -12.22
C LYS A 84 -19.67 -14.43 -12.32
N THR A 85 -18.48 -14.89 -12.67
CA THR A 85 -18.12 -16.32 -12.66
C THR A 85 -17.33 -16.64 -11.40
N SER A 86 -17.24 -17.92 -11.04
CA SER A 86 -16.38 -18.36 -9.94
C SER A 86 -14.92 -17.90 -10.09
N ASN A 87 -14.44 -17.79 -11.34
CA ASN A 87 -13.11 -17.28 -11.65
C ASN A 87 -12.96 -15.77 -11.45
N SER A 88 -13.99 -14.95 -11.74
CA SER A 88 -13.94 -13.51 -11.43
C SER A 88 -14.00 -13.28 -9.92
N ILE A 89 -14.82 -14.04 -9.20
CA ILE A 89 -14.89 -13.97 -7.73
C ILE A 89 -13.55 -14.34 -7.09
N LYS A 90 -12.88 -15.40 -7.58
CA LYS A 90 -11.52 -15.77 -7.13
C LYS A 90 -10.51 -14.64 -7.36
N LEU A 91 -10.58 -13.96 -8.50
CA LEU A 91 -9.69 -12.83 -8.81
C LEU A 91 -9.97 -11.61 -7.93
N GLU A 92 -11.23 -11.30 -7.62
CA GLU A 92 -11.59 -10.23 -6.66
C GLU A 92 -10.97 -10.49 -5.30
N LYS A 93 -11.09 -11.72 -4.78
CA LYS A 93 -10.47 -12.10 -3.50
C LYS A 93 -8.95 -11.94 -3.52
N GLN A 94 -8.29 -12.28 -4.63
CA GLN A 94 -6.84 -12.08 -4.78
C GLN A 94 -6.44 -10.61 -4.84
N ILE A 95 -7.28 -9.74 -5.42
CA ILE A 95 -7.02 -8.29 -5.49
C ILE A 95 -7.13 -7.68 -4.09
N ILE A 96 -8.17 -8.02 -3.33
CA ILE A 96 -8.36 -7.54 -1.94
C ILE A 96 -7.16 -7.90 -1.07
N LEU A 97 -6.56 -9.07 -1.26
CA LEU A 97 -5.36 -9.50 -0.52
C LEU A 97 -4.08 -8.70 -0.82
N LEU A 98 -4.06 -7.95 -1.92
CA LEU A 98 -2.90 -7.19 -2.40
C LEU A 98 -3.12 -5.68 -2.32
N GLN A 99 -4.27 -5.23 -1.81
CA GLN A 99 -4.61 -3.83 -1.54
C GLN A 99 -4.41 -3.53 -0.06
#